data_AF-A0A5B2U2G9-F1
#
_entry.id   AF-A0A5B2U2G9-F1
#
_cell.length_a   1.000
_cell.length_b   1.000
_cell.length_c   1.000
_cell.angle_alpha   90.00
_cell.angle_beta   90.00
_cell.angle_gamma   90.00
#
_symmetry.space_group_name_H-M   'P 1'
#
loop_
_entity.id
_entity.type
_entity.pdbx_description
1 polymer ?
#
loop_
_entity_poly.entity_id
_entity_poly.type
_entity_poly.pdbx_seq_one_letter_code
_entity_poly.pdbx_strand_id
1 'polypeptide(L)' 'MNIMKNAKKLRKQDLKNIAGGISGNPDLSLCGCSCSGSVTGPWYCVQYIGCPQVYTCGDAAI' A
#
# COMPACT_ATOMS: atom_id res chain seq x y z
N MET A 1 27.27 17.38 -4.69
CA MET A 1 26.08 16.65 -4.16
C MET A 1 25.99 15.31 -4.87
N ASN A 2 26.57 14.24 -4.32
CA ASN A 2 26.61 12.93 -4.99
C ASN A 2 25.59 11.96 -4.39
N ILE A 3 24.33 12.13 -4.80
CA ILE A 3 23.17 11.35 -4.32
C ILE A 3 23.12 9.91 -4.85
N MET A 4 24.05 9.53 -5.74
CA MET A 4 24.05 8.23 -6.43
C MET A 4 25.29 7.37 -6.15
N LYS A 5 26.05 7.66 -5.09
CA LYS A 5 27.29 6.91 -4.77
C LYS A 5 27.06 5.43 -4.40
N ASN A 6 25.84 5.05 -4.00
CA ASN A 6 25.46 3.68 -3.63
C ASN A 6 24.27 3.14 -4.45
N ALA A 7 23.87 3.82 -5.52
CA ALA A 7 22.74 3.38 -6.33
C ALA A 7 23.18 2.25 -7.27
N LYS A 8 22.68 1.02 -7.05
CA LYS A 8 22.90 -0.10 -7.98
C LYS A 8 22.08 0.13 -9.24
N LYS A 9 22.76 0.35 -10.37
CA LYS A 9 22.12 0.47 -11.69
C LYS A 9 21.54 -0.89 -12.08
N LEU A 10 20.24 -1.08 -11.85
CA LEU A 10 19.51 -2.29 -12.25
C LEU A 10 19.50 -2.40 -13.79
N ARG A 11 19.92 -3.55 -14.32
CA ARG A 11 19.80 -3.86 -15.75
C ARG A 11 18.37 -4.34 -16.03
N LYS A 12 17.94 -4.28 -17.29
CA LYS A 12 16.59 -4.72 -17.71
C LYS A 12 16.26 -6.16 -17.30
N GLN A 13 17.27 -7.00 -17.13
CA GLN A 13 17.14 -8.38 -16.66
C GLN A 13 16.88 -8.45 -15.15
N ASP A 14 17.48 -7.57 -14.36
CA ASP A 14 17.24 -7.49 -12.91
C ASP A 14 15.80 -7.03 -12.61
N LEU A 15 15.21 -6.20 -13.49
CA LEU A 15 13.81 -5.77 -13.38
C LEU A 15 12.83 -6.95 -13.43
N LYS A 16 13.15 -8.05 -14.12
CA LYS A 16 12.29 -9.25 -14.17
C LYS A 16 12.21 -9.98 -12.84
N ASN A 17 13.25 -9.87 -12.00
CA ASN A 17 13.30 -10.46 -10.67
C ASN A 17 12.75 -9.51 -9.60
N ILE A 18 12.47 -8.25 -9.95
CA ILE A 18 11.68 -7.35 -9.10
C ILE A 18 10.22 -7.77 -9.29
N ALA A 19 9.77 -8.70 -8.46
CA ALA A 19 8.37 -9.08 -8.36
C ALA A 19 7.57 -7.90 -7.77
N GLY A 20 7.28 -6.92 -8.63
CA GLY A 20 6.38 -5.81 -8.37
C GLY A 20 4.95 -6.30 -8.58
N GLY A 21 4.45 -7.04 -7.61
CA GLY A 21 3.11 -7.62 -7.64
C GLY A 21 2.94 -8.47 -6.40
N ILE A 22 1.78 -8.37 -5.77
CA ILE A 22 1.45 -9.19 -4.62
C ILE A 22 1.38 -10.64 -5.11
N SER A 23 2.50 -11.35 -5.02
CA SER A 23 2.58 -12.77 -5.34
C SER A 23 2.15 -13.54 -4.09
N GLY A 24 0.86 -13.85 -3.99
CA GLY A 24 0.25 -14.63 -2.91
C GLY A 24 -1.18 -14.21 -2.62
N ASN A 25 -1.82 -14.83 -1.63
CA ASN A 25 -3.03 -14.31 -0.98
C ASN A 25 -2.58 -13.27 0.06
N PRO A 26 -2.64 -11.95 -0.22
CA PRO A 26 -2.33 -10.94 0.79
C PRO A 26 -3.26 -11.10 1.98
N ASP A 27 -2.73 -10.89 3.18
CA ASP A 27 -3.53 -10.91 4.39
C ASP A 27 -4.43 -9.67 4.44
N LEU A 28 -5.70 -9.85 4.10
CA LEU A 28 -6.69 -8.76 4.07
C LEU A 28 -7.07 -8.28 5.48
N SER A 29 -6.69 -8.99 6.54
CA SER A 29 -6.94 -8.56 7.93
C SER A 29 -6.09 -7.34 8.29
N LEU A 30 -5.03 -7.06 7.54
CA LEU A 30 -4.21 -5.84 7.67
C LEU A 30 -4.82 -4.64 6.95
N CYS A 31 -5.90 -4.83 6.20
CA CYS A 31 -6.61 -3.78 5.49
C CYS A 31 -7.77 -3.25 6.32
N GLY A 32 -7.92 -1.93 6.38
CA GLY A 32 -9.01 -1.29 7.09
C GLY A 32 -9.47 -0.01 6.41
N CYS A 33 -10.49 0.60 6.99
CA CYS A 33 -10.91 1.93 6.65
C CYS A 33 -10.56 2.87 7.79
N SER A 34 -10.00 4.03 7.46
CA SER A 34 -9.94 5.14 8.39
C SER A 34 -11.34 5.69 8.61
N CYS A 35 -11.49 6.44 9.71
CA CYS A 35 -12.71 7.19 9.97
C CYS A 35 -12.93 8.35 8.98
N SER A 36 -11.98 8.65 8.09
CA SER A 36 -12.17 9.63 7.00
C SER A 36 -12.53 8.98 5.65
N GLY A 37 -12.79 7.67 5.64
CA GLY A 37 -13.15 6.94 4.42
C GLY A 37 -11.95 6.64 3.51
N SER A 38 -10.72 6.76 4.02
CA SER A 38 -9.51 6.34 3.30
C SER A 38 -9.14 4.90 3.65
N VAL A 39 -8.69 4.15 2.65
CA VAL A 39 -8.16 2.80 2.88
C VAL A 39 -6.86 2.91 3.67
N THR A 40 -6.80 2.20 4.80
CA THR A 40 -5.62 2.07 5.65
C THR A 40 -5.03 0.67 5.50
N GLY A 41 -3.70 0.58 5.57
CA GLY A 41 -2.96 -0.67 5.46
C GLY A 41 -1.94 -0.67 4.32
N PRO A 42 -1.36 -1.84 4.01
CA PRO A 42 -0.39 -2.00 2.93
C PRO A 42 -0.92 -1.55 1.56
N TRP A 43 0.00 -1.25 0.64
CA TRP A 43 -0.35 -0.73 -0.70
C TRP A 43 -1.36 -1.61 -1.46
N TYR A 44 -1.41 -2.91 -1.17
CA TYR A 44 -2.36 -3.82 -1.82
C TYR A 44 -3.80 -3.59 -1.38
N CYS A 45 -4.04 -3.05 -0.19
CA CYS A 45 -5.39 -2.85 0.33
C CYS A 45 -6.25 -1.96 -0.58
N VAL A 46 -5.66 -0.96 -1.26
CA VAL A 46 -6.41 -0.10 -2.20
C VAL A 46 -6.87 -0.83 -3.45
N GLN A 47 -6.32 -2.02 -3.73
CA GLN A 47 -6.73 -2.87 -4.85
C GLN A 47 -7.81 -3.88 -4.46
N TYR A 48 -7.99 -4.17 -3.17
CA TYR A 48 -8.91 -5.20 -2.67
C TYR A 48 -10.10 -4.66 -1.89
N ILE A 49 -9.97 -3.50 -1.22
CA ILE A 49 -11.05 -2.91 -0.43
C ILE A 49 -11.32 -1.47 -0.87
N GLY A 50 -12.60 -1.09 -0.81
CA GLY A 50 -13.07 0.28 -1.02
C GLY A 50 -13.74 0.76 0.26
N CYS A 51 -13.36 1.96 0.70
CA CYS A 51 -13.97 2.57 1.88
C CYS A 51 -15.04 3.58 1.45
N PRO A 52 -16.23 3.56 2.09
CA PRO A 52 -17.23 4.59 1.86
C PRO A 52 -16.62 5.96 2.17
N GLN A 53 -16.91 6.96 1.34
CA GLN A 53 -16.43 8.35 1.50
C GLN A 53 -17.22 9.08 2.60
N VAL A 54 -17.36 8.42 3.75
CA VAL A 54 -18.02 8.95 4.94
C VAL A 54 -16.95 9.31 5.95
N TYR A 55 -17.06 10.51 6.50
CA TYR A 55 -16.20 10.95 7.58
C TYR A 55 -16.93 10.67 8.91
N THR A 56 -16.55 9.58 9.58
CA THR A 56 -17.06 9.13 10.88
C THR A 56 -16.09 9.43 12.03
N CYS A 57 -15.02 10.21 11.80
CA CYS A 57 -14.12 10.59 12.90
C CYS A 57 -14.87 11.49 13.88
N GLY A 58 -15.19 10.95 15.06
CA GLY A 58 -15.99 11.60 16.09
C GLY A 58 -17.24 10.81 16.48
N ASP A 59 -17.74 9.93 15.61
CA ASP A 59 -18.89 9.06 15.91
C ASP A 59 -18.51 7.82 16.73
N ALA A 60 -17.22 7.49 16.80
CA ALA A 60 -16.68 6.42 17.65
C ALA A 60 -16.46 6.86 19.12
N ALA A 61 -16.95 8.04 19.51
CA ALA A 61 -16.91 8.56 20.87
C ALA A 61 -18.33 8.77 21.41
N ILE A 62 -19.10 7.68 21.54
CA ILE A 62 -20.30 7.61 22.38
C ILE A 62 -20.25 6.30 23.16
#